data_AF-A0A842SS47-F1
#
_entry.id   AF-A0A842SS47-F1
#
_cell.length_a   1.000
_cell.length_b   1.000
_cell.length_c   1.000
_cell.angle_alpha   90.00
_cell.angle_beta   90.00
_cell.angle_gamma   90.00
#
_symmetry.space_group_name_H-M   'P 1'
#
loop_
_entity.id
_entity.type
_entity.pdbx_description
1 polymer ?
#
loop_
_entity_poly.entity_id
_entity_poly.type
_entity_poly.pdbx_seq_one_letter_code
_entity_poly.pdbx_strand_id
1 'polypeptide(L)'
;MLFIGVDLAWSPKNNTGLAVMEGDEFGLRLTTLRLVKEDEDIIEHIHEAVHGKPVFIAIDAPLIVPNKKGRRKAEELVGYLFGQYEAGAHPANRERLSQWSGKVRGEHLVEQLQELNIKHDPYLKPLERTRKCFEVYPHPSMVVLFKLSRTLKYKAKPKRSYEDRWAEFSTYVEHLGNLKDLHLPAAITTTEVTTLKGRALKDYEDKLDAVFCAYIAYYAWKHPKKCEVLGNMHEGYILTPVFQRKEKQLEEYFKKA
;
A
#
# COMPACT_ATOMS: atom_id res chain seq x y z
N MET A 1 -18.45 5.38 -1.66
CA MET A 1 -17.23 5.13 -2.46
C MET A 1 -16.62 3.84 -1.99
N LEU A 2 -15.87 3.13 -2.85
CA LEU A 2 -15.07 1.98 -2.43
C LEU A 2 -13.58 2.32 -2.40
N PHE A 3 -12.91 1.81 -1.38
CA PHE A 3 -11.45 1.88 -1.24
C PHE A 3 -10.95 0.46 -1.00
N ILE A 4 -10.10 -0.03 -1.89
CA ILE A 4 -9.56 -1.38 -1.84
C ILE A 4 -8.06 -1.28 -1.63
N GLY A 5 -7.55 -2.11 -0.72
CA GLY A 5 -6.13 -2.22 -0.43
C GLY A 5 -5.67 -3.64 -0.70
N VAL A 6 -4.55 -3.74 -1.42
CA VAL A 6 -3.95 -5.01 -1.82
C VAL A 6 -2.50 -5.03 -1.34
N ASP A 7 -2.19 -5.83 -0.32
CA ASP A 7 -0.81 -6.17 0.04
C ASP A 7 -0.36 -7.36 -0.81
N LEU A 8 0.18 -7.06 -2.00
CA LEU A 8 0.39 -8.05 -3.05
C LEU A 8 1.67 -8.85 -2.79
N ALA A 9 1.50 -10.14 -2.49
CA ALA A 9 2.65 -11.03 -2.40
C ALA A 9 3.36 -11.16 -3.75
N TRP A 10 4.69 -11.25 -3.75
CA TRP A 10 5.48 -11.33 -4.99
C TRP A 10 5.27 -12.65 -5.76
N SER A 11 4.73 -13.67 -5.11
CA SER A 11 4.39 -14.96 -5.72
C SER A 11 3.09 -15.51 -5.13
N PRO A 12 2.29 -16.23 -5.93
CA PRO A 12 1.01 -16.83 -5.50
C PRO A 12 1.17 -17.92 -4.42
N LYS A 13 2.39 -18.44 -4.20
CA LYS A 13 2.69 -19.33 -3.07
C LYS A 13 2.41 -18.69 -1.70
N ASN A 14 2.45 -17.36 -1.62
CA ASN A 14 2.23 -16.59 -0.41
C ASN A 14 0.85 -15.91 -0.47
N ASN A 15 0.27 -15.60 0.69
CA ASN A 15 -1.01 -14.89 0.71
C ASN A 15 -0.79 -13.42 0.36
N THR A 16 -1.74 -12.88 -0.38
CA THR A 16 -2.01 -11.47 -0.60
C THR A 16 -3.11 -11.04 0.36
N GLY A 17 -2.89 -9.94 1.08
CA GLY A 17 -3.94 -9.30 1.86
C GLY A 17 -4.88 -8.51 0.95
N LEU A 18 -6.19 -8.66 1.15
CA LEU A 18 -7.21 -7.91 0.43
C LEU A 18 -8.21 -7.30 1.42
N ALA A 19 -8.26 -5.97 1.46
CA ALA A 19 -9.21 -5.21 2.27
C ALA A 19 -10.15 -4.40 1.37
N VAL A 20 -11.46 -4.55 1.58
CA VAL A 20 -12.48 -3.71 0.94
C VAL A 20 -13.12 -2.84 1.99
N MET A 21 -13.18 -1.54 1.72
CA MET A 21 -13.76 -0.55 2.60
C MET A 21 -14.77 0.29 1.83
N GLU A 22 -15.86 0.64 2.51
CA GLU A 22 -16.86 1.57 2.04
C GLU A 22 -16.79 2.86 2.85
N GLY A 23 -16.85 4.00 2.17
CA GLY A 23 -16.75 5.30 2.82
C GLY A 23 -17.15 6.49 1.97
N ASP A 24 -17.04 7.66 2.57
CA ASP A 24 -17.28 8.99 2.00
C ASP A 24 -16.30 10.01 2.62
N GLU A 25 -16.51 11.31 2.42
CA GLU A 25 -15.60 12.34 2.94
C GLU A 25 -15.48 12.39 4.48
N PHE A 26 -16.38 11.75 5.22
CA PHE A 26 -16.40 11.74 6.68
C PHE A 26 -15.69 10.53 7.28
N GLY A 27 -15.62 9.41 6.55
CA GLY A 27 -14.88 8.24 7.02
C GLY A 27 -15.01 7.03 6.13
N LEU A 28 -14.36 5.95 6.57
CA LEU A 28 -14.40 4.66 5.93
C LEU A 28 -14.63 3.54 6.95
N ARG A 29 -15.29 2.47 6.50
CA ARG A 29 -15.57 1.28 7.28
C ARG A 29 -15.13 0.04 6.52
N LEU A 30 -14.42 -0.85 7.19
CA LEU A 30 -14.05 -2.14 6.64
C LEU A 30 -15.29 -3.02 6.44
N THR A 31 -15.46 -3.55 5.23
CA THR A 31 -16.56 -4.45 4.87
C THR A 31 -16.08 -5.87 4.64
N THR A 32 -14.91 -6.03 4.02
CA THR A 32 -14.33 -7.34 3.72
C THR A 32 -12.84 -7.33 4.00
N LEU A 33 -12.34 -8.41 4.61
CA LEU A 33 -10.91 -8.63 4.83
C LEU A 33 -10.58 -10.10 4.59
N ARG A 34 -9.73 -10.38 3.60
CA ARG A 34 -9.41 -11.73 3.15
C ARG A 34 -7.92 -11.89 2.91
N LEU A 35 -7.51 -13.15 2.86
CA LEU A 35 -6.23 -13.58 2.35
C LEU A 35 -6.50 -14.45 1.14
N VAL A 36 -5.88 -14.09 0.03
CA VAL A 36 -6.09 -14.69 -1.29
C VAL A 36 -4.72 -15.03 -1.88
N LYS A 37 -4.65 -16.01 -2.77
CA LYS A 37 -3.35 -16.47 -3.30
C LYS A 37 -3.23 -16.19 -4.78
N GLU A 38 -4.17 -16.66 -5.56
CA GLU A 38 -4.11 -16.56 -7.02
C GLU A 38 -4.56 -15.18 -7.49
N ASP A 39 -4.11 -14.78 -8.68
CA ASP A 39 -4.45 -13.47 -9.26
C ASP A 39 -5.95 -13.43 -9.61
N GLU A 40 -6.48 -14.55 -10.10
CA GLU A 40 -7.87 -14.75 -10.46
C GLU A 40 -8.79 -14.55 -9.25
N ASP A 41 -8.42 -15.08 -8.07
CA ASP A 41 -9.18 -14.90 -6.82
C ASP A 41 -9.22 -13.43 -6.40
N ILE A 42 -8.09 -12.70 -6.56
CA ILE A 42 -8.02 -11.27 -6.26
C ILE A 42 -9.00 -10.51 -7.15
N ILE A 43 -8.97 -10.79 -8.45
CA ILE A 43 -9.81 -10.13 -9.45
C ILE A 43 -11.29 -10.46 -9.24
N GLU A 44 -11.64 -11.71 -8.97
CA GLU A 44 -13.00 -12.14 -8.67
C GLU A 44 -13.57 -11.37 -7.47
N HIS A 45 -12.84 -11.34 -6.35
CA HIS A 45 -13.27 -10.61 -5.16
C HIS A 45 -13.37 -9.09 -5.38
N ILE A 46 -12.48 -8.50 -6.17
CA ILE A 46 -12.58 -7.08 -6.54
C ILE A 46 -13.81 -6.85 -7.42
N HIS A 47 -14.04 -7.70 -8.41
CA HIS A 47 -15.19 -7.60 -9.31
C HIS A 47 -16.51 -7.69 -8.52
N GLU A 48 -16.64 -8.69 -7.65
CA GLU A 48 -17.75 -8.86 -6.71
C GLU A 48 -17.93 -7.63 -5.82
N ALA A 49 -16.86 -7.11 -5.22
CA ALA A 49 -16.98 -5.95 -4.34
C ALA A 49 -17.45 -4.68 -5.07
N VAL A 50 -16.94 -4.45 -6.28
CA VAL A 50 -17.11 -3.17 -6.96
C VAL A 50 -18.52 -3.00 -7.53
N HIS A 51 -19.11 -4.02 -8.16
CA HIS A 51 -20.46 -3.94 -8.76
C HIS A 51 -20.72 -2.61 -9.53
N GLY A 52 -19.75 -2.14 -10.33
CA GLY A 52 -19.84 -0.88 -11.08
C GLY A 52 -19.71 0.42 -10.27
N LYS A 53 -19.59 0.37 -8.94
CA LYS A 53 -19.38 1.54 -8.08
C LYS A 53 -18.02 2.22 -8.38
N PRO A 54 -17.89 3.53 -8.13
CA PRO A 54 -16.59 4.21 -8.09
C PRO A 54 -15.67 3.58 -7.03
N VAL A 55 -14.41 3.35 -7.39
CA VAL A 55 -13.43 2.62 -6.58
C VAL A 55 -12.01 3.18 -6.75
N PHE A 56 -11.25 3.21 -5.66
CA PHE A 56 -9.81 3.42 -5.68
C PHE A 56 -9.09 2.22 -5.09
N ILE A 57 -8.16 1.64 -5.84
CA ILE A 57 -7.42 0.43 -5.47
C ILE A 57 -5.95 0.79 -5.27
N ALA A 58 -5.48 0.77 -4.02
CA ALA A 58 -4.09 0.94 -3.68
C ALA A 58 -3.40 -0.42 -3.55
N ILE A 59 -2.30 -0.61 -4.27
CA ILE A 59 -1.59 -1.87 -4.36
C ILE A 59 -0.15 -1.69 -3.84
N ASP A 60 0.24 -2.42 -2.79
CA ASP A 60 1.64 -2.50 -2.32
C ASP A 60 2.44 -3.46 -3.21
N ALA A 61 2.70 -3.01 -4.43
CA ALA A 61 3.65 -3.65 -5.32
C ALA A 61 4.03 -2.72 -6.49
N PRO A 62 5.23 -2.90 -7.07
CA PRO A 62 5.59 -2.26 -8.32
C PRO A 62 4.60 -2.56 -9.46
N LEU A 63 3.96 -1.52 -10.01
CA LEU A 63 2.96 -1.65 -11.08
C LEU A 63 3.49 -1.26 -12.47
N ILE A 64 4.64 -0.59 -12.54
CA ILE A 64 5.36 -0.25 -13.78
C ILE A 64 6.84 -0.45 -13.53
N VAL A 65 7.46 -1.41 -14.22
CA VAL A 65 8.85 -1.82 -13.97
C VAL A 65 9.64 -1.88 -15.29
N PRO A 66 10.07 -0.72 -15.81
CA PRO A 66 10.72 -0.67 -17.12
C PRO A 66 12.17 -1.17 -17.08
N ASN A 67 12.82 -1.09 -15.92
CA ASN A 67 14.24 -1.39 -15.75
C ASN A 67 14.51 -2.88 -15.55
N LYS A 68 15.55 -3.39 -16.24
CA LYS A 68 16.02 -4.77 -16.07
C LYS A 68 16.69 -5.02 -14.72
N LYS A 69 17.52 -4.07 -14.27
CA LYS A 69 18.30 -4.10 -13.01
C LYS A 69 18.20 -2.75 -12.29
N GLY A 70 18.74 -2.68 -11.08
CA GLY A 70 18.82 -1.43 -10.31
C GLY A 70 17.49 -1.02 -9.69
N ARG A 71 17.34 0.27 -9.40
CA ARG A 71 16.14 0.88 -8.81
C ARG A 71 15.44 1.76 -9.85
N ARG A 72 14.11 1.86 -9.77
CA ARG A 72 13.32 2.83 -10.53
C ARG A 72 13.53 4.24 -9.96
N LYS A 73 13.08 5.25 -10.72
CA LYS A 73 13.07 6.64 -10.24
C LYS A 73 12.26 6.79 -8.95
N ALA A 74 11.16 6.05 -8.84
CA ALA A 74 10.31 6.01 -7.66
C ALA A 74 11.08 5.64 -6.38
N GLU A 75 11.81 4.52 -6.38
CA GLU A 75 12.61 4.11 -5.22
C GLU A 75 13.75 5.09 -4.89
N GLU A 76 14.34 5.73 -5.89
CA GLU A 76 15.35 6.77 -5.68
C GLU A 76 14.75 7.95 -4.90
N LEU A 77 13.61 8.47 -5.35
CA LEU A 77 12.90 9.59 -4.73
C LEU A 77 12.38 9.23 -3.33
N VAL A 78 11.86 8.00 -3.15
CA VAL A 78 11.51 7.48 -1.82
C VAL A 78 12.75 7.47 -0.92
N GLY A 79 13.88 6.96 -1.40
CA GLY A 79 15.13 6.95 -0.64
C GLY A 79 15.58 8.35 -0.22
N TYR A 80 15.49 9.32 -1.14
CA TYR A 80 15.84 10.72 -0.88
C TYR A 80 14.96 11.35 0.21
N LEU A 81 13.64 11.21 0.12
CA LEU A 81 12.72 11.86 1.06
C LEU A 81 12.57 11.11 2.39
N PHE A 82 12.59 9.79 2.34
CA PHE A 82 12.16 8.92 3.44
C PHE A 82 13.29 8.08 4.05
N GLY A 83 14.50 8.11 3.48
CA GLY A 83 15.65 7.35 3.98
C GLY A 83 15.99 7.64 5.45
N GLN A 84 15.91 8.91 5.88
CA GLN A 84 16.17 9.31 7.27
C GLN A 84 15.19 8.71 8.29
N TYR A 85 14.01 8.26 7.85
CA TYR A 85 12.99 7.60 8.67
C TYR A 85 13.08 6.07 8.56
N GLU A 86 14.12 5.55 7.90
CA GLU A 86 14.30 4.13 7.59
C GLU A 86 13.17 3.55 6.71
N ALA A 87 12.50 4.42 5.93
CA ALA A 87 11.39 4.10 5.03
C ALA A 87 11.82 4.09 3.55
N GLY A 88 13.05 3.66 3.27
CA GLY A 88 13.55 3.50 1.90
C GLY A 88 12.99 2.23 1.25
N ALA A 89 12.61 2.32 -0.03
CA ALA A 89 12.13 1.19 -0.80
C ALA A 89 13.30 0.31 -1.29
N HIS A 90 13.07 -1.01 -1.34
CA HIS A 90 13.99 -1.93 -1.99
C HIS A 90 13.93 -1.75 -3.52
N PRO A 91 15.04 -1.91 -4.25
CA PRO A 91 15.04 -1.79 -5.71
C PRO A 91 14.01 -2.72 -6.36
N ALA A 92 13.12 -2.15 -7.18
CA ALA A 92 12.22 -2.89 -8.04
C ALA A 92 12.81 -2.96 -9.45
N ASN A 93 12.94 -4.17 -10.00
CA ASN A 93 13.41 -4.40 -11.36
C ASN A 93 12.95 -5.77 -11.86
N ARG A 94 12.97 -5.96 -13.18
CA ARG A 94 12.46 -7.20 -13.80
C ARG A 94 13.16 -8.45 -13.29
N GLU A 95 14.50 -8.47 -13.23
CA GLU A 95 15.25 -9.65 -12.77
C GLU A 95 14.89 -10.03 -11.33
N ARG A 96 14.73 -9.04 -10.46
CA ARG A 96 14.33 -9.28 -9.09
C ARG A 96 12.90 -9.80 -9.07
N LEU A 97 11.94 -9.07 -9.62
CA LEU A 97 10.51 -9.37 -9.41
C LEU A 97 10.05 -10.64 -10.13
N SER A 98 10.64 -10.97 -11.29
CA SER A 98 10.26 -12.17 -12.04
C SER A 98 10.84 -13.46 -11.45
N GLN A 99 11.78 -13.42 -10.50
CA GLN A 99 12.44 -14.63 -10.01
C GLN A 99 11.50 -15.59 -9.25
N TRP A 100 10.37 -15.09 -8.73
CA TRP A 100 9.45 -15.91 -7.93
C TRP A 100 8.24 -16.41 -8.71
N SER A 101 7.77 -15.66 -9.71
CA SER A 101 6.53 -15.94 -10.44
C SER A 101 6.72 -15.96 -11.97
N GLY A 102 7.93 -15.73 -12.48
CA GLY A 102 8.21 -15.63 -13.91
C GLY A 102 7.73 -14.33 -14.57
N LYS A 103 6.90 -13.54 -13.87
CA LYS A 103 6.29 -12.29 -14.34
C LYS A 103 6.42 -11.18 -13.30
N VAL A 104 6.19 -9.93 -13.68
CA VAL A 104 5.99 -8.84 -12.73
C VAL A 104 4.52 -8.86 -12.31
N ARG A 105 4.23 -9.49 -11.18
CA ARG A 105 2.84 -9.75 -10.74
C ARG A 105 1.96 -8.50 -10.68
N GLY A 106 2.51 -7.35 -10.26
CA GLY A 106 1.80 -6.08 -10.24
C GLY A 106 1.38 -5.57 -11.62
N GLU A 107 2.24 -5.69 -12.64
CA GLU A 107 1.91 -5.33 -14.03
C GLU A 107 0.74 -6.19 -14.54
N HIS A 108 0.76 -7.49 -14.26
CA HIS A 108 -0.31 -8.41 -14.68
C HIS A 108 -1.65 -8.17 -13.96
N LEU A 109 -1.61 -7.91 -12.65
CA LEU A 109 -2.81 -7.58 -11.89
C LEU A 109 -3.47 -6.30 -12.44
N VAL A 110 -2.66 -5.33 -12.87
CA VAL A 110 -3.18 -4.11 -13.53
C VAL A 110 -3.88 -4.43 -14.85
N GLU A 111 -3.30 -5.29 -15.70
CA GLU A 111 -3.93 -5.71 -16.97
C GLU A 111 -5.35 -6.25 -16.71
N GLN A 112 -5.49 -7.16 -15.75
CA GLN A 112 -6.78 -7.75 -15.38
C GLN A 112 -7.76 -6.72 -14.77
N LEU A 113 -7.26 -5.77 -13.97
CA LEU A 113 -8.10 -4.67 -13.45
C LEU A 113 -8.60 -3.74 -14.57
N GLN A 114 -7.80 -3.52 -15.61
CA GLN A 114 -8.20 -2.72 -16.76
C GLN A 114 -9.34 -3.37 -17.55
N GLU A 115 -9.38 -4.70 -17.64
CA GLU A 115 -10.51 -5.45 -18.21
C GLU A 115 -11.82 -5.18 -17.45
N LEU A 116 -11.74 -4.87 -16.14
CA LEU A 116 -12.87 -4.47 -15.31
C LEU A 116 -13.22 -2.98 -15.42
N ASN A 117 -12.67 -2.25 -16.39
CA ASN A 117 -12.78 -0.79 -16.53
C ASN A 117 -12.26 -0.01 -15.31
N ILE A 118 -11.16 -0.49 -14.71
CA ILE A 118 -10.44 0.22 -13.64
C ILE A 118 -9.18 0.82 -14.26
N LYS A 119 -9.07 2.14 -14.25
CA LYS A 119 -7.98 2.85 -14.91
C LYS A 119 -6.71 2.81 -14.04
N HIS A 120 -5.58 2.41 -14.62
CA HIS A 120 -4.29 2.60 -13.96
C HIS A 120 -3.88 4.08 -14.02
N ASP A 121 -4.05 4.80 -12.90
CA ASP A 121 -3.82 6.25 -12.84
C ASP A 121 -3.65 6.72 -11.38
N PRO A 122 -2.45 7.19 -10.97
CA PRO A 122 -2.21 7.67 -9.62
C PRO A 122 -2.61 9.13 -9.42
N TYR A 123 -2.98 9.86 -10.47
CA TYR A 123 -3.29 11.28 -10.36
C TYR A 123 -4.76 11.47 -10.00
N LEU A 124 -5.00 11.77 -8.72
CA LEU A 124 -6.34 11.89 -8.18
C LEU A 124 -6.84 13.34 -8.16
N LYS A 125 -8.13 13.52 -8.44
CA LYS A 125 -8.84 14.78 -8.18
C LYS A 125 -9.61 14.68 -6.86
N PRO A 126 -9.72 15.78 -6.08
CA PRO A 126 -10.40 15.74 -4.79
C PRO A 126 -11.82 15.21 -4.94
N LEU A 127 -12.16 14.19 -4.15
CA LEU A 127 -13.49 13.60 -4.06
C LEU A 127 -14.05 13.08 -5.40
N GLU A 128 -13.19 12.77 -6.38
CA GLU A 128 -13.64 12.31 -7.68
C GLU A 128 -14.33 10.94 -7.61
N ARG A 129 -15.26 10.69 -8.54
CA ARG A 129 -16.07 9.46 -8.59
C ARG A 129 -15.69 8.60 -9.79
N THR A 130 -14.42 8.21 -9.84
CA THR A 130 -13.85 7.37 -10.92
C THR A 130 -13.52 5.97 -10.42
N ARG A 131 -12.96 5.13 -11.30
CA ARG A 131 -12.48 3.79 -10.99
C ARG A 131 -10.99 3.74 -11.32
N LYS A 132 -10.12 3.76 -10.31
CA LYS A 132 -8.68 3.83 -10.50
C LYS A 132 -7.93 2.81 -9.65
N CYS A 133 -6.81 2.31 -10.15
CA CYS A 133 -5.82 1.58 -9.38
C CYS A 133 -4.47 2.28 -9.46
N PHE A 134 -3.67 2.16 -8.41
CA PHE A 134 -2.34 2.77 -8.36
C PHE A 134 -1.41 2.10 -7.33
N GLU A 135 -0.13 2.30 -7.56
CA GLU A 135 0.95 1.83 -6.71
C GLU A 135 1.06 2.67 -5.43
N VAL A 136 1.17 2.01 -4.28
CA VAL A 136 1.51 2.64 -3.00
C VAL A 136 2.68 1.90 -2.35
N TYR A 137 3.31 2.56 -1.38
CA TYR A 137 4.28 1.92 -0.50
C TYR A 137 3.96 2.29 0.96
N PRO A 138 3.53 1.33 1.80
CA PRO A 138 3.03 1.60 3.15
C PRO A 138 3.99 2.36 4.08
N HIS A 139 5.28 2.01 4.09
CA HIS A 139 6.21 2.56 5.09
C HIS A 139 6.35 4.10 5.06
N PRO A 140 6.58 4.77 3.91
CA PRO A 140 6.52 6.23 3.81
C PRO A 140 5.19 6.83 4.27
N SER A 141 4.08 6.20 3.89
CA SER A 141 2.74 6.64 4.26
C SER A 141 2.52 6.57 5.77
N MET A 142 2.97 5.50 6.45
CA MET A 142 2.93 5.39 7.92
C MET A 142 3.72 6.52 8.58
N VAL A 143 4.92 6.82 8.07
CA VAL A 143 5.76 7.90 8.61
C VAL A 143 5.00 9.23 8.61
N VAL A 144 4.28 9.54 7.53
CA VAL A 144 3.52 10.80 7.43
C VAL A 144 2.24 10.77 8.26
N LEU A 145 1.42 9.74 8.08
CA LEU A 145 0.09 9.68 8.66
C LEU A 145 0.12 9.45 10.18
N PHE A 146 1.07 8.65 10.66
CA PHE A 146 1.27 8.40 12.10
C PHE A 146 2.32 9.32 12.72
N LYS A 147 2.95 10.20 11.94
CA LYS A 147 3.98 11.15 12.38
C LYS A 147 5.18 10.47 13.05
N LEU A 148 5.62 9.34 12.49
CA LEU A 148 6.69 8.54 13.08
C LEU A 148 8.06 9.18 12.85
N SER A 149 8.95 9.04 13.83
CA SER A 149 10.37 9.37 13.67
C SER A 149 11.12 8.31 12.86
N ARG A 150 10.66 7.05 12.88
CA ARG A 150 11.18 5.92 12.09
C ARG A 150 10.05 4.93 11.76
N THR A 151 10.22 4.08 10.75
CA THR A 151 9.23 3.02 10.44
C THR A 151 8.98 2.08 11.61
N LEU A 152 7.75 1.61 11.75
CA LEU A 152 7.43 0.48 12.62
C LEU A 152 8.13 -0.80 12.16
N LYS A 153 8.68 -1.55 13.10
CA LYS A 153 9.51 -2.74 12.86
C LYS A 153 8.73 -4.04 12.99
N TYR A 154 7.48 -4.08 12.54
CA TYR A 154 6.60 -5.26 12.67
C TYR A 154 6.92 -6.40 11.68
N LYS A 155 7.49 -6.11 10.49
CA LYS A 155 7.79 -7.14 9.47
C LYS A 155 8.87 -8.14 9.90
N ALA A 156 8.85 -9.38 9.41
CA ALA A 156 9.87 -10.38 9.74
C ALA A 156 11.27 -10.02 9.18
N LYS A 157 12.33 -10.13 10.00
CA LYS A 157 13.74 -10.00 9.57
C LYS A 157 14.65 -10.94 10.39
N PRO A 158 15.80 -11.41 9.85
CA PRO A 158 16.65 -12.41 10.52
C PRO A 158 17.14 -12.08 11.94
N LYS A 159 17.14 -10.81 12.34
CA LYS A 159 17.60 -10.33 13.66
C LYS A 159 16.48 -9.70 14.48
N ARG A 160 15.23 -10.11 14.25
CA ARG A 160 14.07 -9.52 14.91
C ARG A 160 13.30 -10.60 15.63
N SER A 161 13.17 -10.45 16.95
CA SER A 161 12.47 -11.40 17.80
C SER A 161 10.95 -11.32 17.60
N TYR A 162 10.19 -12.27 18.16
CA TYR A 162 8.73 -12.15 18.15
C TYR A 162 8.29 -11.01 19.05
N GLU A 163 8.95 -10.84 20.19
CA GLU A 163 8.70 -9.82 21.20
C GLU A 163 8.84 -8.42 20.59
N ASP A 164 9.91 -8.17 19.83
CA ASP A 164 10.11 -6.91 19.10
C ASP A 164 8.96 -6.66 18.12
N ARG A 165 8.57 -7.69 17.35
CA ARG A 165 7.52 -7.56 16.34
C ARG A 165 6.16 -7.32 16.98
N TRP A 166 5.84 -8.04 18.05
CA TRP A 166 4.57 -7.91 18.75
C TRP A 166 4.38 -6.50 19.32
N ALA A 167 5.43 -5.94 19.93
CA ALA A 167 5.38 -4.55 20.40
C ALA A 167 5.09 -3.57 19.25
N GLU A 168 5.78 -3.72 18.13
CA GLU A 168 5.59 -2.87 16.95
C GLU A 168 4.22 -3.06 16.28
N PHE A 169 3.66 -4.28 16.30
CA PHE A 169 2.29 -4.54 15.87
C PHE A 169 1.27 -3.87 16.81
N SER A 170 1.47 -3.94 18.13
CA SER A 170 0.60 -3.25 19.08
C SER A 170 0.59 -1.74 18.81
N THR A 171 1.77 -1.13 18.60
CA THR A 171 1.88 0.29 18.21
C THR A 171 1.21 0.56 16.86
N TYR A 172 1.35 -0.33 15.86
CA TYR A 172 0.69 -0.19 14.57
C TYR A 172 -0.84 -0.19 14.71
N VAL A 173 -1.39 -1.16 15.44
CA VAL A 173 -2.83 -1.28 15.67
C VAL A 173 -3.38 -0.10 16.45
N GLU A 174 -2.65 0.40 17.45
CA GLU A 174 -3.00 1.63 18.17
C GLU A 174 -3.05 2.83 17.21
N HIS A 175 -2.06 3.00 16.35
CA HIS A 175 -2.06 4.06 15.35
C HIS A 175 -3.25 3.96 14.39
N LEU A 176 -3.58 2.76 13.91
CA LEU A 176 -4.77 2.53 13.08
C LEU A 176 -6.06 2.88 13.83
N GLY A 177 -6.19 2.46 15.10
CA GLY A 177 -7.36 2.76 15.93
C GLY A 177 -7.54 4.24 16.24
N ASN A 178 -6.46 5.02 16.21
CA ASN A 178 -6.46 6.47 16.45
C ASN A 178 -6.77 7.31 15.19
N LEU A 179 -6.89 6.68 14.01
CA LEU A 179 -7.33 7.37 12.80
C LEU A 179 -8.85 7.63 12.90
N LYS A 180 -9.21 8.90 13.16
CA LYS A 180 -10.61 9.33 13.40
C LYS A 180 -11.58 8.94 12.29
N ASP A 181 -11.08 8.89 11.06
CA ASP A 181 -11.86 8.67 9.85
C ASP A 181 -11.96 7.17 9.53
N LEU A 182 -11.32 6.28 10.30
CA LEU A 182 -11.23 4.85 10.03
C LEU A 182 -11.99 4.04 11.10
N HIS A 183 -13.01 3.31 10.66
CA HIS A 183 -13.77 2.39 11.50
C HIS A 183 -13.37 0.94 11.22
N LEU A 184 -12.63 0.35 12.15
CA LEU A 184 -12.25 -1.07 12.14
C LEU A 184 -13.11 -1.88 13.11
N PRO A 185 -13.48 -3.12 12.76
CA PRO A 185 -14.04 -4.07 13.71
C PRO A 185 -13.12 -4.31 14.91
N ALA A 186 -13.70 -4.43 16.10
CA ALA A 186 -12.95 -4.72 17.33
C ALA A 186 -12.06 -5.96 17.20
N ALA A 187 -12.52 -6.99 16.48
CA ALA A 187 -11.75 -8.20 16.21
C ALA A 187 -10.36 -7.95 15.61
N ILE A 188 -10.17 -6.85 14.87
CA ILE A 188 -8.88 -6.46 14.30
C ILE A 188 -8.05 -5.66 15.31
N THR A 189 -8.69 -4.71 16.01
CA THR A 189 -7.99 -3.77 16.90
C THR A 189 -7.69 -4.34 18.28
N THR A 190 -8.39 -5.40 18.71
CA THR A 190 -8.20 -6.07 20.01
C THR A 190 -7.58 -7.46 19.87
N THR A 191 -7.00 -7.78 18.71
CA THR A 191 -6.29 -9.06 18.53
C THR A 191 -5.12 -9.15 19.52
N GLU A 192 -5.04 -10.24 20.28
CA GLU A 192 -3.92 -10.51 21.18
C GLU A 192 -2.70 -10.99 20.38
N VAL A 193 -1.92 -10.04 19.86
CA VAL A 193 -0.83 -10.30 18.91
C VAL A 193 0.25 -11.23 19.47
N THR A 194 0.48 -11.25 20.79
CA THR A 194 1.44 -12.12 21.48
C THR A 194 1.14 -13.61 21.35
N THR A 195 -0.11 -13.97 21.01
CA THR A 195 -0.50 -15.36 20.73
C THR A 195 -0.15 -15.79 19.30
N LEU A 196 0.16 -14.84 18.41
CA LEU A 196 0.39 -15.09 17.00
C LEU A 196 1.87 -15.34 16.70
N LYS A 197 2.16 -16.46 16.03
CA LYS A 197 3.51 -16.83 15.57
C LYS A 197 3.47 -17.38 14.15
N GLY A 198 4.64 -17.44 13.51
CA GLY A 198 4.83 -18.05 12.20
C GLY A 198 3.81 -17.55 11.17
N ARG A 199 3.06 -18.50 10.59
CA ARG A 199 2.04 -18.22 9.58
C ARG A 199 0.93 -17.29 10.08
N ALA A 200 0.43 -17.51 11.30
CA ALA A 200 -0.67 -16.72 11.84
C ALA A 200 -0.29 -15.23 11.99
N LEU A 201 0.94 -14.95 12.41
CA LEU A 201 1.44 -13.57 12.50
C LEU A 201 1.65 -12.94 11.11
N LYS A 202 2.12 -13.72 10.12
CA LYS A 202 2.23 -13.25 8.73
C LYS A 202 0.86 -12.97 8.11
N ASP A 203 -0.12 -13.82 8.36
CA ASP A 203 -1.49 -13.63 7.88
C ASP A 203 -2.15 -12.40 8.52
N TYR A 204 -1.82 -12.10 9.78
CA TYR A 204 -2.22 -10.85 10.43
C TYR A 204 -1.51 -9.63 9.85
N GLU A 205 -0.22 -9.74 9.57
CA GLU A 205 0.59 -8.72 8.86
C GLU A 205 -0.07 -8.32 7.54
N ASP A 206 -0.34 -9.29 6.68
CA ASP A 206 -0.85 -9.06 5.32
C ASP A 206 -2.24 -8.44 5.34
N LYS A 207 -3.07 -8.83 6.32
CA LYS A 207 -4.37 -8.23 6.57
C LYS A 207 -4.27 -6.76 6.99
N LEU A 208 -3.40 -6.43 7.94
CA LEU A 208 -3.22 -5.05 8.40
C LEU A 208 -2.64 -4.16 7.30
N ASP A 209 -1.69 -4.67 6.52
CA ASP A 209 -1.08 -3.93 5.42
C ASP A 209 -2.07 -3.68 4.28
N ALA A 210 -2.96 -4.63 3.98
CA ALA A 210 -4.07 -4.41 3.05
C ALA A 210 -5.06 -3.35 3.58
N VAL A 211 -5.42 -3.41 4.88
CA VAL A 211 -6.24 -2.39 5.55
C VAL A 211 -5.62 -1.00 5.40
N PHE A 212 -4.30 -0.89 5.61
CA PHE A 212 -3.62 0.38 5.52
C PHE A 212 -3.45 0.85 4.06
N CYS A 213 -3.24 -0.04 3.10
CA CYS A 213 -3.28 0.31 1.67
C CYS A 213 -4.62 0.94 1.29
N ALA A 214 -5.74 0.34 1.72
CA ALA A 214 -7.06 0.89 1.49
C ALA A 214 -7.23 2.27 2.16
N TYR A 215 -6.66 2.46 3.34
CA TYR A 215 -6.61 3.77 4.01
C TYR A 215 -5.77 4.80 3.23
N ILE A 216 -4.65 4.41 2.62
CA ILE A 216 -3.85 5.29 1.75
C ILE A 216 -4.70 5.73 0.55
N ALA A 217 -5.46 4.82 -0.07
CA ALA A 217 -6.36 5.17 -1.17
C ALA A 217 -7.41 6.21 -0.74
N TYR A 218 -8.03 5.99 0.42
CA TYR A 218 -8.97 6.93 1.04
C TYR A 218 -8.34 8.31 1.27
N TYR A 219 -7.16 8.33 1.91
CA TYR A 219 -6.46 9.57 2.23
C TYR A 219 -6.10 10.35 0.96
N ALA A 220 -5.56 9.68 -0.05
CA ALA A 220 -5.19 10.32 -1.31
C ALA A 220 -6.40 10.86 -2.08
N TRP A 221 -7.52 10.15 -2.05
CA TRP A 221 -8.78 10.61 -2.66
C TRP A 221 -9.35 11.86 -1.97
N LYS A 222 -9.29 11.90 -0.63
CA LYS A 222 -9.78 13.03 0.18
C LYS A 222 -8.81 14.22 0.16
N HIS A 223 -7.51 13.96 0.09
CA HIS A 223 -6.45 14.95 0.23
C HIS A 223 -5.35 14.82 -0.82
N PRO A 224 -5.66 14.87 -2.13
CA PRO A 224 -4.66 14.63 -3.18
C PRO A 224 -3.52 15.64 -3.16
N LYS A 225 -3.77 16.88 -2.70
CA LYS A 225 -2.74 17.92 -2.52
C LYS A 225 -1.73 17.65 -1.40
N LYS A 226 -1.95 16.62 -0.57
CA LYS A 226 -1.02 16.19 0.50
C LYS A 226 -0.29 14.90 0.11
N CYS A 227 -0.43 14.47 -1.13
CA CYS A 227 0.17 13.27 -1.68
C CYS A 227 1.00 13.63 -2.89
N GLU A 228 2.06 12.86 -3.11
CA GLU A 228 2.94 13.01 -4.27
C GLU A 228 3.04 11.69 -5.02
N VAL A 229 3.15 11.81 -6.35
CA VAL A 229 3.51 10.70 -7.24
C VAL A 229 5.02 10.75 -7.44
N LEU A 230 5.75 9.92 -6.69
CA LEU A 230 7.20 9.87 -6.76
C LEU A 230 7.63 9.06 -7.98
N GLY A 231 8.02 9.74 -9.07
CA GLY A 231 8.33 9.13 -10.35
C GLY A 231 7.32 9.54 -11.41
N ASN A 232 6.98 8.65 -12.34
CA ASN A 232 5.93 8.90 -13.34
C ASN A 232 5.42 7.58 -13.96
N MET A 233 4.40 7.69 -14.82
CA MET A 233 3.78 6.54 -15.51
C MET A 233 4.68 5.87 -16.56
N HIS A 234 5.90 6.35 -16.80
CA HIS A 234 6.83 5.77 -17.79
C HIS A 234 7.99 5.06 -17.10
N GLU A 235 8.55 5.68 -16.07
CA GLU A 235 9.72 5.19 -15.33
C GLU A 235 9.34 4.36 -14.08
N GLY A 236 8.05 4.30 -13.77
CA GLY A 236 7.52 3.78 -12.51
C GLY A 236 7.34 4.88 -11.48
N TYR A 237 6.37 4.67 -10.59
CA TYR A 237 5.99 5.66 -9.59
C TYR A 237 5.56 4.99 -8.28
N ILE A 238 5.56 5.76 -7.19
CA ILE A 238 4.90 5.39 -5.93
C ILE A 238 4.05 6.58 -5.48
N LEU A 239 2.75 6.38 -5.26
CA LEU A 239 1.89 7.37 -4.62
C LEU A 239 2.07 7.29 -3.10
N THR A 240 2.38 8.41 -2.46
CA THR A 240 2.46 8.46 -0.99
C THR A 240 2.09 9.84 -0.44
N PRO A 241 1.46 9.92 0.76
CA PRO A 241 1.37 11.16 1.50
C PRO A 241 2.76 11.75 1.78
N VAL A 242 2.84 13.08 1.82
CA VAL A 242 4.08 13.81 2.12
C VAL A 242 3.85 14.86 3.20
N PHE A 243 4.91 15.21 3.92
CA PHE A 243 4.89 16.43 4.73
C PHE A 243 5.07 17.63 3.81
N GLN A 244 4.48 18.78 4.15
CA GLN A 244 4.66 20.03 3.41
C GLN A 244 6.13 20.42 3.22
N ARG A 245 7.01 20.10 4.19
CA ARG A 245 8.46 20.30 4.07
C ARG A 245 9.08 19.43 2.97
N LYS A 246 8.58 18.21 2.76
CA LYS A 246 9.09 17.27 1.77
C LYS A 246 8.68 17.64 0.34
N GLU A 247 7.50 18.24 0.16
CA GLU A 247 7.08 18.83 -1.14
C GLU A 247 8.14 19.82 -1.63
N LYS A 248 8.56 20.75 -0.76
CA LYS A 248 9.63 21.71 -1.07
C LYS A 248 10.97 21.04 -1.40
N GLN A 249 11.33 19.97 -0.68
CA GLN A 249 12.55 19.21 -0.96
C GLN A 249 12.51 18.54 -2.35
N LEU A 250 11.35 18.03 -2.76
CA LEU A 250 11.16 17.50 -4.12
C LEU A 250 11.31 18.59 -5.18
N GLU A 251 10.67 19.74 -5.00
CA GLU A 251 10.81 20.87 -5.92
C GLU A 251 12.28 21.30 -6.08
N GLU A 252 13.03 21.34 -4.98
CA GLU A 252 14.47 21.63 -5.00
C GLU A 252 15.29 20.55 -5.70
N TYR A 253 14.93 19.28 -5.51
CA TYR A 253 15.58 18.15 -6.18
C TYR A 253 15.44 18.28 -7.70
N PHE A 254 14.23 18.51 -8.21
CA PHE A 254 13.99 18.62 -9.66
C PHE A 254 14.56 19.89 -10.29
N LYS A 255 14.79 20.97 -9.51
CA LYS A 255 15.52 22.16 -10.00
C LYS A 255 17.01 21.92 -10.21
N LYS A 256 17.59 20.90 -9.56
CA LYS A 256 19.03 20.60 -9.59
C LYS A 256 19.40 19.41 -10.48
N ALA A 257 18.42 18.60 -10.86
CA ALA A 257 18.56 17.41 -11.70
C ALA A 257 18.53 17.80 -13.19
#